data_AF-A0AAN8FF64-F1
#
_entry.id   AF-A0AAN8FF64-F1
#
_cell.length_a   1.000
_cell.length_b   1.000
_cell.length_c   1.000
_cell.angle_alpha   90.00
_cell.angle_beta   90.00
_cell.angle_gamma   90.00
#
_symmetry.space_group_name_H-M   'P 1'
#
loop_
_entity.id
_entity.type
_entity.pdbx_description
1 polymer ?
#
loop_
_entity_poly.entity_id
_entity_poly.type
_entity_poly.pdbx_seq_one_letter_code
_entity_poly.pdbx_strand_id
1 'polypeptide(L)'
;MRNTCILCLQKAITSTMQRASVSKRTNLIIAASLSMLGYVDREDVDKVVETISNNSRWICQSHVVYAAQYICAEMVAIGKNFSYYCNPSAKGSTAYVSSEDIPPHLVGIINGMSNGSVVITAGDLLTFVNTALKRYHGTSLWPQHSGQEEGMEENKSCADPEESSPLFKVVPKVEEGSRNSEEGVDAMNGIHYGAISPKKEVSECDPASDEVEHSSGKILFCPQCGHQMISKAQ
;
A
#
# COMPACT_ATOMS: atom_id res chain seq x y z
N MET A 1 -7.95 20.89 2.57
CA MET A 1 -9.19 20.10 2.81
C MET A 1 -8.81 18.82 3.57
N ARG A 2 -9.74 18.22 4.33
CA ARG A 2 -9.58 16.88 4.93
C ARG A 2 -10.67 15.96 4.36
N ASN A 3 -10.33 14.71 4.08
CA ASN A 3 -11.25 13.68 3.59
C ASN A 3 -11.26 12.48 4.55
N THR A 4 -12.31 11.66 4.51
CA THR A 4 -12.44 10.45 5.33
C THR A 4 -12.04 9.22 4.53
N CYS A 5 -11.20 8.34 5.08
CA CYS A 5 -10.88 7.06 4.46
C CYS A 5 -12.09 6.12 4.55
N ILE A 6 -12.49 5.52 3.44
CA ILE A 6 -13.65 4.60 3.40
C ILE A 6 -13.40 3.27 4.14
N LEU A 7 -12.14 2.90 4.38
CA LEU A 7 -11.77 1.64 5.03
C LEU A 7 -11.64 1.76 6.56
N CYS A 8 -10.81 2.69 7.07
CA CYS A 8 -10.62 2.86 8.52
C CYS A 8 -11.42 4.02 9.14
N LEU A 9 -12.26 4.68 8.35
CA LEU A 9 -13.10 5.84 8.73
C LEU A 9 -12.32 7.05 9.31
N GLN A 10 -10.99 7.04 9.24
CA GLN A 10 -10.14 8.13 9.74
C GLN A 10 -10.13 9.34 8.80
N LYS A 11 -10.10 10.54 9.37
CA LYS A 11 -9.99 11.80 8.64
C LYS A 11 -8.52 12.19 8.45
N ALA A 12 -8.09 12.36 7.21
CA ALA A 12 -6.72 12.76 6.87
C ALA A 12 -6.69 13.95 5.89
N ILE A 13 -5.53 14.57 5.72
CA ILE A 13 -5.32 15.64 4.73
C ILE A 13 -5.29 15.04 3.32
N THR A 14 -5.80 15.76 2.32
CA THR A 14 -5.94 15.23 0.94
C THR A 14 -4.63 14.70 0.36
N SER A 15 -3.47 15.28 0.72
CA SER A 15 -2.14 14.85 0.26
C SER A 15 -1.66 13.50 0.80
N THR A 16 -2.19 13.02 1.93
CA THR A 16 -1.89 11.69 2.50
C THR A 16 -2.93 10.64 2.12
N MET A 17 -3.80 10.97 1.18
CA MET A 17 -4.86 10.10 0.69
C MET A 17 -4.72 9.90 -0.82
N GLN A 18 -5.31 8.82 -1.31
CA GLN A 18 -5.46 8.50 -2.71
C GLN A 18 -6.97 8.41 -3.00
N ARG A 19 -7.40 9.04 -4.10
CA ARG A 19 -8.74 8.79 -4.65
C ARG A 19 -8.78 7.35 -5.15
N ALA A 20 -9.80 6.61 -4.75
CA ALA A 20 -10.04 5.23 -5.15
C ALA A 20 -10.01 5.09 -6.67
N SER A 21 -9.53 3.94 -7.14
CA SER A 21 -9.56 3.63 -8.57
C SER A 21 -10.99 3.41 -9.02
N VAL A 22 -11.32 3.76 -10.26
CA VAL A 22 -12.53 3.25 -10.92
C VAL A 22 -12.37 1.79 -11.34
N SER A 23 -11.13 1.27 -11.38
CA SER A 23 -10.85 -0.13 -11.67
C SER A 23 -11.18 -1.01 -10.46
N LYS A 24 -12.25 -1.82 -10.60
CA LYS A 24 -12.59 -2.87 -9.62
C LYS A 24 -11.39 -3.80 -9.35
N ARG A 25 -10.50 -4.07 -10.33
CA ARG A 25 -9.30 -4.89 -10.14
C ARG A 25 -8.38 -4.32 -9.05
N THR A 26 -8.03 -3.03 -9.14
CA THR A 26 -7.17 -2.37 -8.15
C THR A 26 -7.82 -2.35 -6.77
N ASN A 27 -9.13 -2.11 -6.71
CA ASN A 27 -9.86 -2.06 -5.45
C ASN A 27 -9.97 -3.44 -4.80
N LEU A 28 -10.15 -4.51 -5.60
CA LEU A 28 -10.13 -5.90 -5.15
C LEU A 28 -8.76 -6.31 -4.62
N ILE A 29 -7.67 -5.95 -5.29
CA ILE A 29 -6.31 -6.22 -4.79
C ILE A 29 -6.11 -5.57 -3.41
N ILE A 30 -6.54 -4.31 -3.24
CA ILE A 30 -6.46 -3.63 -1.94
C ILE A 30 -7.32 -4.34 -0.88
N ALA A 31 -8.61 -4.59 -1.18
CA ALA A 31 -9.54 -5.17 -0.21
C ALA A 31 -9.17 -6.61 0.18
N ALA A 32 -8.79 -7.45 -0.77
CA ALA A 32 -8.37 -8.83 -0.53
C ALA A 32 -7.07 -8.90 0.27
N SER A 33 -6.05 -8.10 -0.07
CA SER A 33 -4.82 -8.03 0.72
C SER A 33 -5.08 -7.55 2.14
N LEU A 34 -5.94 -6.53 2.33
CA LEU A 34 -6.33 -6.06 3.66
C LEU A 34 -7.17 -7.09 4.43
N SER A 35 -7.89 -7.96 3.75
CA SER A 35 -8.62 -9.07 4.36
C SER A 35 -7.67 -10.16 4.88
N MET A 36 -6.65 -10.52 4.10
CA MET A 36 -5.56 -11.40 4.57
C MET A 36 -4.78 -10.83 5.76
N LEU A 37 -4.82 -9.50 5.94
CA LEU A 37 -4.24 -8.78 7.08
C LEU A 37 -5.21 -8.61 8.27
N GLY A 38 -6.45 -9.08 8.17
CA GLY A 38 -7.48 -8.95 9.22
C GLY A 38 -8.10 -7.56 9.37
N TYR A 39 -7.94 -6.66 8.39
CA TYR A 39 -8.58 -5.34 8.40
C TYR A 39 -9.97 -5.32 7.72
N VAL A 40 -10.33 -6.37 6.99
CA VAL A 40 -11.60 -6.49 6.24
C VAL A 40 -12.06 -7.95 6.32
N ASP A 41 -13.29 -8.20 6.75
CA ASP A 41 -13.83 -9.56 6.79
C ASP A 41 -13.92 -10.14 5.36
N ARG A 42 -13.59 -11.43 5.22
CA ARG A 42 -13.44 -12.07 3.90
C ARG A 42 -14.75 -12.07 3.11
N GLU A 43 -15.86 -12.20 3.82
CA GLU A 43 -17.23 -12.21 3.33
C GLU A 43 -17.69 -10.83 2.83
N ASP A 44 -16.99 -9.76 3.23
CA ASP A 44 -17.30 -8.36 2.90
C ASP A 44 -16.42 -7.75 1.81
N VAL A 45 -15.41 -8.48 1.32
CA VAL A 45 -14.46 -8.01 0.28
C VAL A 45 -15.19 -7.44 -0.94
N ASP A 46 -16.16 -8.15 -1.52
CA ASP A 46 -16.91 -7.63 -2.68
C ASP A 46 -17.72 -6.37 -2.34
N LYS A 47 -18.41 -6.32 -1.19
CA LYS A 47 -19.20 -5.16 -0.75
C LYS A 47 -18.32 -3.91 -0.61
N VAL A 48 -17.11 -4.10 -0.08
CA VAL A 48 -16.07 -3.07 0.04
C VAL A 48 -15.61 -2.63 -1.36
N VAL A 49 -15.30 -3.57 -2.27
CA VAL A 49 -14.91 -3.26 -3.66
C VAL A 49 -15.98 -2.44 -4.38
N GLU A 50 -17.26 -2.81 -4.27
CA GLU A 50 -18.36 -2.06 -4.89
C GLU A 50 -18.52 -0.66 -4.28
N THR A 51 -18.50 -0.56 -2.95
CA THR A 51 -18.61 0.72 -2.21
C THR A 51 -17.50 1.70 -2.59
N ILE A 52 -16.27 1.20 -2.73
CA ILE A 52 -15.09 1.95 -3.18
C ILE A 52 -15.28 2.41 -4.63
N SER A 53 -15.65 1.48 -5.52
CA SER A 53 -15.69 1.71 -6.98
C SER A 53 -16.79 2.69 -7.40
N ASN A 54 -17.99 2.57 -6.82
CA ASN A 54 -19.16 3.33 -7.26
C ASN A 54 -19.11 4.82 -6.89
N ASN A 55 -18.34 5.19 -5.86
CA ASN A 55 -18.43 6.51 -5.22
C ASN A 55 -17.15 7.35 -5.30
N SER A 56 -16.10 6.92 -6.02
CA SER A 56 -14.82 7.66 -6.10
C SER A 56 -14.27 8.05 -4.71
N ARG A 57 -14.41 7.16 -3.71
CA ARG A 57 -14.09 7.46 -2.31
C ARG A 57 -12.59 7.69 -2.08
N TRP A 58 -12.23 8.18 -0.90
CA TRP A 58 -10.82 8.34 -0.53
C TRP A 58 -10.33 7.14 0.28
N ILE A 59 -9.11 6.70 0.00
CA ILE A 59 -8.36 5.67 0.72
C ILE A 59 -7.10 6.33 1.28
N CYS A 60 -6.71 6.06 2.52
CA CYS A 60 -5.43 6.57 3.03
C CYS A 60 -4.26 5.83 2.36
N GLN A 61 -3.13 6.51 2.15
CA GLN A 61 -2.00 5.90 1.47
C GLN A 61 -1.43 4.69 2.25
N SER A 62 -1.56 4.68 3.58
CA SER A 62 -1.18 3.55 4.44
C SER A 62 -1.85 2.23 4.04
N HIS A 63 -3.14 2.21 3.72
CA HIS A 63 -3.81 0.98 3.27
C HIS A 63 -3.31 0.47 1.92
N VAL A 64 -2.94 1.38 1.01
CA VAL A 64 -2.32 1.02 -0.28
C VAL A 64 -0.93 0.43 -0.04
N VAL A 65 -0.17 0.97 0.91
CA VAL A 65 1.13 0.43 1.32
C VAL A 65 0.99 -0.92 2.00
N TYR A 66 0.09 -1.10 2.97
CA TYR A 66 -0.13 -2.39 3.64
C TYR A 66 -0.55 -3.49 2.66
N ALA A 67 -1.45 -3.19 1.72
CA ALA A 67 -1.84 -4.13 0.68
C ALA A 67 -0.66 -4.53 -0.24
N ALA A 68 0.25 -3.59 -0.55
CA ALA A 68 1.46 -3.89 -1.31
C ALA A 68 2.48 -4.67 -0.48
N GLN A 69 2.73 -4.28 0.77
CA GLN A 69 3.63 -4.97 1.70
C GLN A 69 3.21 -6.43 1.94
N TYR A 70 1.91 -6.71 2.04
CA TYR A 70 1.40 -8.09 2.11
C TYR A 70 1.77 -8.91 0.86
N ILE A 71 1.58 -8.37 -0.35
CA ILE A 71 1.98 -9.07 -1.58
C ILE A 71 3.50 -9.33 -1.59
N CYS A 72 4.28 -8.36 -1.13
CA CYS A 72 5.74 -8.51 -0.99
C CYS A 72 6.13 -9.57 0.06
N ALA A 73 5.35 -9.71 1.14
CA ALA A 73 5.54 -10.74 2.16
C ALA A 73 5.42 -12.14 1.58
N GLU A 74 4.35 -12.35 0.79
CA GLU A 74 4.06 -13.61 0.11
C GLU A 74 5.13 -13.98 -0.93
N MET A 75 5.71 -12.98 -1.60
CA MET A 75 6.88 -13.19 -2.48
C MET A 75 8.10 -13.70 -1.70
N VAL A 76 8.43 -13.05 -0.58
CA VAL A 76 9.60 -13.41 0.24
C VAL A 76 9.42 -14.75 0.92
N ALA A 77 8.20 -15.10 1.33
CA ALA A 77 7.88 -16.41 1.89
C ALA A 77 8.23 -17.57 0.92
N ILE A 78 8.25 -17.30 -0.40
CA ILE A 78 8.69 -18.25 -1.43
C ILE A 78 10.11 -17.95 -1.98
N GLY A 79 10.91 -17.15 -1.28
CA GLY A 79 12.29 -16.82 -1.62
C GLY A 79 12.47 -15.76 -2.71
N LYS A 80 11.40 -15.05 -3.12
CA LYS A 80 11.45 -13.98 -4.13
C LYS A 80 11.59 -12.61 -3.46
N ASN A 81 12.51 -11.79 -3.96
CA ASN A 81 12.81 -10.46 -3.41
C ASN A 81 12.63 -9.37 -4.48
N PHE A 82 12.65 -8.09 -4.07
CA PHE A 82 12.69 -6.99 -5.02
C PHE A 82 14.03 -6.95 -5.76
N SER A 83 13.98 -6.55 -7.02
CA SER A 83 15.16 -6.12 -7.78
C SER A 83 15.30 -4.60 -7.75
N TYR A 84 16.50 -4.09 -8.01
CA TYR A 84 16.80 -2.66 -8.02
C TYR A 84 17.43 -2.25 -9.34
N TYR A 85 16.99 -1.14 -9.92
CA TYR A 85 17.65 -0.55 -11.09
C TYR A 85 18.94 0.17 -10.69
N CYS A 86 20.06 -0.23 -11.28
CA CYS A 86 21.35 0.47 -11.19
C CYS A 86 21.35 1.74 -12.07
N ASN A 87 20.57 2.76 -11.68
CA ASN A 87 20.58 4.07 -12.33
C ASN A 87 20.88 5.17 -11.30
N PRO A 88 22.11 5.72 -11.25
CA PRO A 88 22.50 6.74 -10.29
C PRO A 88 21.79 8.09 -10.50
N SER A 89 21.12 8.29 -11.64
CA SER A 89 20.33 9.50 -11.95
C SER A 89 18.83 9.34 -11.68
N ALA A 90 18.38 8.19 -11.17
CA ALA A 90 16.97 7.97 -10.88
C ALA A 90 16.48 8.81 -9.69
N LYS A 91 15.40 9.58 -9.90
CA LYS A 91 14.70 10.30 -8.83
C LYS A 91 13.57 9.44 -8.27
N GLY A 92 13.71 8.98 -7.04
CA GLY A 92 12.74 8.13 -6.33
C GLY A 92 13.19 6.68 -6.19
N SER A 93 12.26 5.79 -5.84
CA SER A 93 12.58 4.37 -5.65
C SER A 93 13.00 3.69 -6.95
N THR A 94 14.11 2.96 -6.90
CA THR A 94 14.59 2.06 -7.96
C THR A 94 14.13 0.61 -7.78
N ALA A 95 13.37 0.31 -6.70
CA ALA A 95 12.87 -1.02 -6.40
C ALA A 95 11.73 -1.44 -7.37
N TYR A 96 11.78 -2.67 -7.84
CA TYR A 96 10.76 -3.27 -8.71
C TYR A 96 10.66 -4.79 -8.52
N VAL A 97 9.60 -5.35 -9.09
CA VAL A 97 9.26 -6.78 -9.13
C VAL A 97 9.17 -7.23 -10.58
N SER A 98 9.61 -8.45 -10.90
CA SER A 98 9.40 -9.08 -12.21
C SER A 98 8.08 -9.87 -12.25
N SER A 99 7.53 -10.10 -13.45
CA SER A 99 6.33 -10.94 -13.61
C SER A 99 6.54 -12.38 -13.12
N GLU A 100 7.77 -12.88 -13.19
CA GLU A 100 8.18 -14.23 -12.75
C GLU A 100 8.30 -14.37 -11.23
N ASP A 101 8.19 -13.27 -10.48
CA ASP A 101 8.29 -13.25 -9.02
C ASP A 101 6.92 -13.19 -8.34
N ILE A 102 5.84 -12.95 -9.10
CA ILE A 102 4.47 -12.92 -8.58
C ILE A 102 3.99 -14.35 -8.27
N PRO A 103 3.66 -14.69 -7.02
CA PRO A 103 3.29 -16.06 -6.66
C PRO A 103 1.94 -16.47 -7.28
N PRO A 104 1.85 -17.62 -7.98
CA PRO A 104 0.58 -18.08 -8.57
C PRO A 104 -0.50 -18.36 -7.53
N HIS A 105 -0.13 -18.82 -6.32
CA HIS A 105 -1.10 -19.10 -5.25
C HIS A 105 -1.80 -17.82 -4.78
N LEU A 106 -1.09 -16.70 -4.73
CA LEU A 106 -1.64 -15.40 -4.33
C LEU A 106 -2.69 -14.89 -5.32
N VAL A 107 -2.47 -15.09 -6.63
CA VAL A 107 -3.48 -14.83 -7.67
C VAL A 107 -4.71 -15.72 -7.46
N GLY A 108 -4.51 -16.99 -7.09
CA GLY A 108 -5.60 -17.92 -6.76
C GLY A 108 -6.41 -17.48 -5.53
N ILE A 109 -5.75 -17.09 -4.45
CA ILE A 109 -6.39 -16.62 -3.20
C ILE A 109 -7.25 -15.38 -3.45
N ILE A 110 -6.69 -14.35 -4.12
CA ILE A 110 -7.40 -13.09 -4.38
C ILE A 110 -8.62 -13.31 -5.30
N ASN A 111 -8.50 -14.16 -6.33
CA ASN A 111 -9.64 -14.54 -7.15
C ASN A 111 -10.68 -15.38 -6.38
N GLY A 112 -10.24 -16.20 -5.42
CA GLY A 112 -11.09 -16.94 -4.49
C GLY A 112 -11.80 -16.09 -3.43
N MET A 113 -11.62 -14.77 -3.46
CA MET A 113 -12.36 -13.80 -2.63
C MET A 113 -13.36 -12.95 -3.42
N SER A 114 -13.33 -12.95 -4.75
CA SER A 114 -14.12 -12.00 -5.57
C SER A 114 -15.50 -12.49 -6.00
N ASN A 115 -15.93 -13.68 -5.55
CA ASN A 115 -17.14 -14.38 -6.01
C ASN A 115 -17.35 -14.38 -7.55
N GLY A 116 -16.25 -14.33 -8.32
CA GLY A 116 -16.28 -14.24 -9.78
C GLY A 116 -16.62 -12.86 -10.36
N SER A 117 -16.80 -11.82 -9.53
CA SER A 117 -17.13 -10.45 -9.95
C SER A 117 -16.06 -9.83 -10.85
N VAL A 118 -14.80 -10.18 -10.60
CA VAL A 118 -13.62 -9.72 -11.33
C VAL A 118 -12.52 -10.79 -11.27
N VAL A 119 -11.83 -11.01 -12.40
CA VAL A 119 -10.61 -11.81 -12.48
C VAL A 119 -9.38 -10.90 -12.43
N ILE A 120 -8.49 -11.20 -11.48
CA ILE A 120 -7.15 -10.65 -11.27
C ILE A 120 -6.11 -11.55 -11.96
N THR A 121 -5.16 -10.93 -12.65
CA THR A 121 -4.00 -11.60 -13.24
C THR A 121 -2.72 -11.29 -12.45
N ALA A 122 -1.65 -12.07 -12.67
CA ALA A 122 -0.33 -11.73 -12.16
C ALA A 122 0.14 -10.34 -12.63
N GLY A 123 -0.24 -9.93 -13.84
CA GLY A 123 0.06 -8.59 -14.39
C GLY A 123 -0.63 -7.45 -13.65
N ASP A 124 -1.84 -7.67 -13.12
CA ASP A 124 -2.53 -6.67 -12.27
C ASP A 124 -1.82 -6.50 -10.92
N LEU A 125 -1.40 -7.61 -10.28
CA LEU A 125 -0.61 -7.57 -9.04
C LEU A 125 0.75 -6.90 -9.26
N LEU A 126 1.45 -7.29 -10.33
CA LEU A 126 2.73 -6.69 -10.75
C LEU A 126 2.61 -5.17 -10.93
N THR A 127 1.57 -4.73 -11.64
CA THR A 127 1.30 -3.30 -11.90
C THR A 127 0.99 -2.57 -10.59
N PHE A 128 0.20 -3.17 -9.71
CA PHE A 128 -0.14 -2.60 -8.40
C PHE A 128 1.11 -2.45 -7.51
N VAL A 129 1.89 -3.52 -7.33
CA VAL A 129 3.09 -3.53 -6.48
C VAL A 129 4.15 -2.58 -7.02
N ASN A 130 4.46 -2.61 -8.32
CA ASN A 130 5.44 -1.69 -8.91
C ASN A 130 4.98 -0.22 -8.83
N THR A 131 3.67 0.04 -8.91
CA THR A 131 3.13 1.40 -8.67
C THR A 131 3.30 1.83 -7.21
N ALA A 132 3.09 0.93 -6.26
CA ALA A 132 3.28 1.20 -4.84
C ALA A 132 4.77 1.39 -4.48
N LEU A 133 5.65 0.49 -4.93
CA LEU A 133 7.11 0.60 -4.74
C LEU A 133 7.64 1.92 -5.31
N LYS A 134 7.28 2.28 -6.54
CA LYS A 134 7.72 3.54 -7.18
C LYS A 134 7.30 4.80 -6.39
N ARG A 135 6.17 4.76 -5.68
CA ARG A 135 5.61 5.91 -4.94
C ARG A 135 6.01 5.97 -3.48
N TYR A 136 6.12 4.83 -2.80
CA TYR A 136 6.15 4.76 -1.34
C TYR A 136 7.42 4.11 -0.79
N HIS A 137 8.10 3.23 -1.52
CA HIS A 137 9.32 2.58 -1.03
C HIS A 137 10.42 3.63 -0.79
N GLY A 138 11.05 3.59 0.38
CA GLY A 138 12.01 4.62 0.84
C GLY A 138 11.38 5.90 1.39
N THR A 139 10.04 5.97 1.52
CA THR A 139 9.34 7.05 2.23
C THR A 139 8.94 6.61 3.64
N SER A 140 8.61 7.55 4.54
CA SER A 140 8.14 7.23 5.90
C SER A 140 6.84 6.41 5.95
N LEU A 141 6.07 6.34 4.87
CA LEU A 141 4.87 5.50 4.78
C LEU A 141 5.20 4.03 4.52
N TRP A 142 6.37 3.75 3.93
CA TRP A 142 6.94 2.41 3.80
C TRP A 142 8.07 2.32 4.82
N PRO A 143 7.75 2.14 6.12
CA PRO A 143 8.77 2.15 7.17
C PRO A 143 9.87 1.19 6.77
N GLN A 144 11.11 1.66 6.74
CA GLN A 144 12.28 0.80 6.73
C GLN A 144 12.72 0.74 8.18
N HIS A 145 12.42 -0.36 8.88
CA HIS A 145 13.19 -0.70 10.08
C HIS A 145 14.60 -0.95 9.58
N SER A 146 15.43 0.09 9.68
CA SER A 146 16.84 -0.07 9.93
C SER A 146 16.95 -1.04 11.10
N GLY A 147 17.43 -2.25 10.82
CA GLY A 147 17.87 -3.16 11.86
C GLY A 147 19.05 -2.50 12.57
N GLN A 148 18.76 -1.70 13.60
CA GLN A 148 19.64 -1.64 14.75
C GLN A 148 19.55 -3.00 15.43
N GLU A 149 20.25 -3.97 14.86
CA GLU A 149 20.84 -5.06 15.62
C GLU A 149 21.89 -4.41 16.52
N GLU A 150 21.44 -3.83 17.64
CA GLU A 150 22.35 -3.31 18.66
C GLU A 150 23.10 -4.50 19.27
N GLY A 151 24.37 -4.66 18.91
CA GLY A 151 25.29 -5.54 19.62
C GLY A 151 25.91 -6.69 18.83
N MET A 152 26.62 -6.39 17.73
CA MET A 152 27.80 -7.18 17.39
C MET A 152 28.96 -6.27 16.98
N GLU A 153 29.83 -5.96 17.95
CA GLU A 153 31.08 -5.24 17.72
C GLU A 153 32.07 -6.11 16.93
N GLU A 154 32.00 -6.11 15.59
CA GLU A 154 33.10 -6.69 14.79
C GLU A 154 34.25 -5.68 14.67
N ASN A 155 35.17 -5.78 15.63
CA ASN A 155 36.38 -4.98 15.72
C ASN A 155 37.36 -5.35 14.58
N LYS A 156 37.29 -4.64 13.44
CA LYS A 156 38.15 -4.88 12.27
C LYS A 156 38.62 -3.59 11.60
N SER A 157 39.65 -3.02 12.20
CA SER A 157 40.50 -2.01 11.55
C SER A 157 41.23 -2.63 10.35
N CYS A 158 41.06 -2.02 9.18
CA CYS A 158 41.98 -2.11 8.05
C CYS A 158 42.17 -0.69 7.50
N ALA A 159 43.42 -0.23 7.43
CA ALA A 159 43.76 1.13 7.05
C ALA A 159 43.64 1.40 5.54
N ASP A 160 43.51 2.68 5.18
CA ASP A 160 43.57 3.19 3.80
C ASP A 160 44.94 2.91 3.14
N PRO A 161 45.00 3.06 1.81
CA PRO A 161 45.67 4.28 1.33
C PRO A 161 44.94 5.06 0.23
N GLU A 162 45.33 6.34 0.13
CA GLU A 162 45.19 7.31 -0.97
C GLU A 162 45.59 6.71 -2.35
N GLU A 163 45.28 7.21 -3.55
CA GLU A 163 44.66 8.46 -4.07
C GLU A 163 43.80 8.03 -5.32
N SER A 164 43.14 8.82 -6.17
CA SER A 164 43.27 10.24 -6.53
C SER A 164 41.99 10.87 -7.11
N SER A 165 42.07 12.12 -7.59
CA SER A 165 41.03 12.78 -8.40
C SER A 165 41.53 13.18 -9.80
N PRO A 166 40.61 13.39 -10.78
CA PRO A 166 40.64 14.72 -11.43
C PRO A 166 39.27 15.32 -11.79
N LEU A 167 39.02 16.50 -11.21
CA LEU A 167 38.67 17.77 -11.89
C LEU A 167 37.66 17.74 -13.08
N PHE A 168 36.38 17.99 -12.81
CA PHE A 168 35.40 18.43 -13.82
C PHE A 168 35.36 19.96 -13.98
N LYS A 169 35.28 20.46 -15.23
CA LYS A 169 35.05 21.88 -15.54
C LYS A 169 33.58 22.17 -15.83
N VAL A 170 33.08 23.27 -15.27
CA VAL A 170 31.73 23.82 -15.47
C VAL A 170 31.81 25.12 -16.27
N VAL A 171 30.99 25.29 -17.31
CA VAL A 171 30.48 26.58 -17.83
C VAL A 171 29.09 26.35 -18.48
N PRO A 172 28.08 27.23 -18.32
CA PRO A 172 26.70 27.00 -18.78
C PRO A 172 26.30 27.82 -20.03
N LYS A 173 25.10 27.57 -20.59
CA LYS A 173 24.25 28.63 -21.18
C LYS A 173 22.74 28.30 -21.10
N VAL A 174 21.93 29.36 -21.12
CA VAL A 174 20.47 29.42 -20.87
C VAL A 174 19.72 29.78 -22.18
N GLU A 175 18.38 29.86 -22.11
CA GLU A 175 17.40 30.40 -23.08
C GLU A 175 16.80 29.40 -24.09
N GLU A 176 15.53 29.48 -24.50
CA GLU A 176 14.27 30.01 -23.91
C GLU A 176 13.10 29.35 -24.68
N GLY A 177 11.88 29.30 -24.14
CA GLY A 177 10.78 28.60 -24.85
C GLY A 177 9.39 28.71 -24.23
N SER A 178 8.74 29.86 -24.43
CA SER A 178 7.36 30.11 -23.99
C SER A 178 6.31 29.58 -24.98
N ARG A 179 5.17 29.06 -24.49
CA ARG A 179 3.83 29.26 -25.11
C ARG A 179 2.65 28.80 -24.24
N ASN A 180 1.59 29.61 -24.33
CA ASN A 180 0.22 29.51 -23.83
C ASN A 180 -0.51 28.24 -24.39
N SER A 181 -1.71 27.81 -23.98
CA SER A 181 -2.94 28.50 -23.57
C SER A 181 -3.91 27.60 -22.78
N GLU A 182 -4.93 28.22 -22.15
CA GLU A 182 -6.40 27.95 -22.16
C GLU A 182 -6.89 26.54 -22.64
N GLU A 183 -8.00 25.91 -22.20
CA GLU A 183 -9.29 26.28 -21.56
C GLU A 183 -9.62 25.19 -20.47
N GLY A 184 -10.58 25.25 -19.54
CA GLY A 184 -11.94 25.80 -19.54
C GLY A 184 -12.98 24.69 -19.81
N VAL A 185 -13.68 24.18 -18.78
CA VAL A 185 -15.10 23.74 -18.81
C VAL A 185 -15.62 23.42 -17.40
N ASP A 186 -16.83 23.91 -17.11
CA ASP A 186 -17.63 23.60 -15.93
C ASP A 186 -18.28 22.22 -15.97
N ALA A 187 -18.64 21.68 -14.81
CA ALA A 187 -19.96 21.07 -14.58
C ALA A 187 -20.21 20.83 -13.09
N MET A 188 -21.29 21.41 -12.56
CA MET A 188 -21.87 21.00 -11.28
C MET A 188 -22.54 19.63 -11.42
N ASN A 189 -22.51 18.82 -10.36
CA ASN A 189 -23.66 17.97 -10.01
C ASN A 189 -23.61 17.58 -8.53
N GLY A 190 -24.37 18.30 -7.71
CA GLY A 190 -24.59 17.97 -6.31
C GLY A 190 -25.64 16.86 -6.19
N ILE A 191 -25.21 15.61 -5.96
CA ILE A 191 -26.14 14.53 -5.63
C ILE A 191 -26.36 14.52 -4.12
N HIS A 192 -27.59 14.87 -3.73
CA HIS A 192 -28.04 14.94 -2.35
C HIS A 192 -28.38 13.52 -1.84
N TYR A 193 -27.43 12.84 -1.19
CA TYR A 193 -27.68 11.52 -0.61
C TYR A 193 -28.42 11.66 0.73
N GLY A 194 -29.58 11.01 0.83
CA GLY A 194 -30.42 11.03 2.03
C GLY A 194 -29.72 10.37 3.22
N ALA A 195 -29.94 10.95 4.41
CA ALA A 195 -29.52 10.32 5.66
C ALA A 195 -30.28 9.00 5.85
N ILE A 196 -29.54 7.90 6.04
CA ILE A 196 -30.12 6.64 6.50
C ILE A 196 -30.35 6.79 8.01
N SER A 197 -31.57 7.17 8.39
CA SER A 197 -31.99 7.14 9.79
C SER A 197 -32.10 5.69 10.29
N PRO A 198 -31.71 5.40 11.55
CA PRO A 198 -31.73 4.05 12.09
C PRO A 198 -33.17 3.57 12.32
N LYS A 199 -33.45 2.30 12.02
CA LYS A 199 -34.68 1.64 12.47
C LYS A 199 -34.47 0.96 13.82
N LYS A 200 -35.50 1.10 14.65
CA LYS A 200 -35.59 0.68 16.06
C LYS A 200 -35.51 -0.84 16.28
N GLU A 201 -34.93 -1.17 17.44
CA GLU A 201 -35.41 -2.12 18.46
C GLU A 201 -36.14 -3.39 18.00
N VAL A 202 -35.50 -4.55 18.24
CA VAL A 202 -36.17 -5.80 18.60
C VAL A 202 -35.46 -6.40 19.82
N SER A 203 -36.27 -6.91 20.75
CA SER A 203 -35.99 -7.42 22.10
C SER A 203 -34.73 -8.27 22.34
N GLU A 204 -33.93 -7.81 23.32
CA GLU A 204 -33.72 -8.48 24.62
C GLU A 204 -33.94 -10.03 24.69
N CYS A 205 -32.82 -10.75 24.82
CA CYS A 205 -32.70 -12.04 25.52
C CYS A 205 -31.21 -12.26 25.85
N ASP A 206 -30.81 -12.02 27.10
CA ASP A 206 -29.48 -12.45 27.61
C ASP A 206 -29.37 -13.98 27.58
N PRO A 207 -28.17 -14.50 27.27
CA PRO A 207 -27.45 -15.14 28.37
C PRO A 207 -25.94 -14.90 28.39
N ALA A 208 -25.43 -14.71 29.60
CA ALA A 208 -24.06 -15.00 30.07
C ALA A 208 -22.89 -14.51 29.19
N SER A 209 -22.29 -13.39 29.61
CA SER A 209 -21.02 -12.88 29.10
C SER A 209 -19.85 -13.84 29.38
N ASP A 210 -19.27 -14.42 28.33
CA ASP A 210 -17.84 -14.75 28.31
C ASP A 210 -17.11 -13.57 27.67
N GLU A 211 -16.38 -12.79 28.47
CA GLU A 211 -15.55 -11.68 27.99
C GLU A 211 -14.30 -12.23 27.28
N VAL A 212 -14.46 -12.62 26.01
CA VAL A 212 -13.32 -12.88 25.13
C VAL A 212 -12.71 -11.53 24.74
N GLU A 213 -11.75 -11.06 25.55
CA GLU A 213 -10.87 -9.95 25.20
C GLU A 213 -10.14 -10.28 23.89
N HIS A 214 -10.65 -9.75 22.79
CA HIS A 214 -9.96 -9.76 21.50
C HIS A 214 -8.82 -8.73 21.57
N SER A 215 -7.74 -9.10 22.26
CA SER A 215 -6.52 -8.32 22.32
C SER A 215 -6.04 -8.07 20.89
N SER A 216 -6.20 -6.84 20.42
CA SER A 216 -5.97 -6.45 19.04
C SER A 216 -4.46 -6.32 18.81
N GLY A 217 -3.79 -7.47 18.78
CA GLY A 217 -2.34 -7.58 18.61
C GLY A 217 -1.92 -6.80 17.37
N LYS A 218 -1.02 -5.84 17.54
CA LYS A 218 -0.45 -5.11 16.40
C LYS A 218 0.35 -6.09 15.57
N ILE A 219 -0.22 -6.52 14.44
CA ILE A 219 0.52 -7.27 13.44
C ILE A 219 1.60 -6.35 12.89
N LEU A 220 2.86 -6.74 13.07
CA LEU A 220 4.02 -6.06 12.52
C LEU A 220 4.52 -6.86 11.32
N PHE A 221 5.04 -6.18 10.31
CA PHE A 221 5.62 -6.79 9.12
C PHE A 221 7.08 -6.37 8.99
N CYS A 222 7.94 -7.31 8.61
CA CYS A 222 9.32 -7.02 8.28
C CYS A 222 9.33 -6.06 7.08
N PRO A 223 10.06 -4.95 7.12
CA PRO A 223 9.92 -3.91 6.12
C PRO A 223 10.78 -4.09 4.87
N GLN A 224 11.89 -4.83 5.00
CA GLN A 224 12.69 -5.25 3.86
C GLN A 224 11.96 -6.29 3.03
N CYS A 225 11.24 -7.20 3.70
CA CYS A 225 10.82 -8.46 3.10
C CYS A 225 9.33 -8.81 3.29
N GLY A 226 8.54 -7.91 3.88
CA GLY A 226 7.11 -8.07 4.13
C GLY A 226 6.72 -9.09 5.20
N HIS A 227 7.58 -10.02 5.63
CA HIS A 227 7.20 -11.18 6.46
C HIS A 227 6.51 -10.81 7.81
N GLN A 228 5.47 -11.54 8.21
CA GLN A 228 4.75 -11.27 9.46
C GLN A 228 5.64 -11.54 10.69
N MET A 229 5.81 -10.53 11.53
CA MET A 229 6.56 -10.63 12.79
C MET A 229 5.59 -10.88 13.94
N ILE A 230 5.66 -12.07 14.52
CA ILE A 230 4.91 -12.42 15.74
C ILE A 230 5.55 -11.68 16.91
N SER A 231 4.93 -10.59 17.37
CA SER A 231 5.32 -9.95 18.62
C SER A 231 4.97 -10.88 19.78
N LYS A 232 6.00 -11.41 20.46
CA LYS A 232 5.79 -12.07 21.75
C LYS A 232 5.34 -11.00 22.75
N ALA A 233 4.14 -11.13 23.29
CA ALA A 233 3.74 -10.36 24.46
C ALA A 233 4.71 -10.69 25.61
N GLN A 234 5.20 -9.66 26.29
CA GLN A 234 5.96 -9.76 27.54
C GLN A 234 5.01 -9.68 28.73
#